data_AF-R7SH75-F1
#
_entry.id   AF-R7SH75-F1
#
_cell.length_a   1.000
_cell.length_b   1.000
_cell.length_c   1.000
_cell.angle_alpha   90.00
_cell.angle_beta   90.00
_cell.angle_gamma   90.00
#
_symmetry.space_group_name_H-M   'P 1'
#
loop_
_entity.id
_entity.type
_entity.pdbx_description
1 polymer ?
#
loop_
_entity_poly.entity_id
_entity_poly.type
_entity_poly.pdbx_seq_one_letter_code
_entity_poly.pdbx_strand_id
1 'polypeptide(L)'
;MKERARNVNTDDPHDYVRELFRHTLKLRRPWWKLEVHEQRKDDTGRDLEPVIHKFAVGAPYFQAPGVAGRFTRGYIALPVNDQGGISKDATFVFLKDAWRVDHPGIEQEGATLQFLNQRKVPYVPTLVCHGDLGQVTQSQKHWKELHPEVEKVPLKTHSHYRVVVKEVGLPLTEFLESSSELCYALYCCIKAHAAAFDAGIIHRDISAGNLLIYKDDEGEWTGLLNDWELSKKVDNESPEGRQPDRTGTWQYMSAHALNDPYHRIVIEDELESFFHVLLYYAIRFVPHNLGDEDVGLFLHEYFDGYLSTNAGYRCGLAKRNAMVNGVIDVSGYKSIQGGQTLRFLWPAPLAKFTPTPGPSQRSSSPAPRSSPSPAEHPSARPNSSIPSGRSPSPQFSAIYGSDLTPLNSDDSIPEEEPQDEHPINEIISELLTWFRAYYALDMEHTRTPSANSRTKKTSKGIIPSRSRVALKNDGHQDQKWARGRSLQPIAAKLKEDEALRENLKTHEAILSLFNNSFEKVWPANDKGPDKKPKGGCAPPKSAVPSDSTRTSSKRRSIDDIPGGTLLRPTKRSRI
;
A
#
# COMPACT_ATOMS: atom_id res chain seq x y z
N MET A 1 -7.79 23.53 23.81
CA MET A 1 -6.81 22.65 23.13
C MET A 1 -5.76 22.05 24.06
N LYS A 2 -4.83 22.81 24.65
CA LYS A 2 -3.79 22.26 25.57
C LYS A 2 -4.38 21.44 26.73
N GLU A 3 -5.46 21.91 27.32
CA GLU A 3 -6.18 21.19 28.38
C GLU A 3 -6.71 19.85 27.87
N ARG A 4 -7.50 19.85 26.78
CA ARG A 4 -7.98 18.63 26.11
C ARG A 4 -6.84 17.63 25.81
N ALA A 5 -5.69 18.12 25.34
CA ALA A 5 -4.55 17.28 25.03
C ALA A 5 -3.85 16.64 26.26
N ARG A 6 -4.05 17.19 27.46
CA ARG A 6 -3.49 16.67 28.73
C ARG A 6 -4.44 15.75 29.48
N ASN A 7 -5.74 15.84 29.22
CA ASN A 7 -6.76 15.05 29.91
C ASN A 7 -6.78 13.63 29.36
N VAL A 8 -5.87 12.79 29.85
CA VAL A 8 -5.81 11.36 29.53
C VAL A 8 -7.08 10.68 30.04
N ASN A 9 -7.71 9.87 29.20
CA ASN A 9 -8.79 8.99 29.60
C ASN A 9 -8.41 7.54 29.29
N THR A 10 -7.95 6.80 30.30
CA THR A 10 -7.51 5.40 30.12
C THR A 10 -8.64 4.44 29.77
N ASP A 11 -9.88 4.84 30.05
CA ASP A 11 -11.07 4.03 29.80
C ASP A 11 -11.66 4.30 28.41
N ASP A 12 -11.14 5.31 27.68
CA ASP A 12 -11.55 5.60 26.31
C ASP A 12 -10.66 4.83 25.32
N PRO A 13 -11.21 3.85 24.57
CA PRO A 13 -10.44 3.14 23.55
C PRO A 13 -9.82 4.10 22.52
N HIS A 14 -10.37 5.29 22.32
CA HIS A 14 -9.91 6.30 21.38
C HIS A 14 -8.87 7.29 21.95
N ASP A 15 -8.34 7.10 23.18
CA ASP A 15 -7.36 8.03 23.77
C ASP A 15 -6.07 8.17 22.92
N TYR A 16 -5.77 7.19 22.05
CA TYR A 16 -4.70 7.31 21.07
C TYR A 16 -4.85 8.59 20.22
N VAL A 17 -6.08 9.00 19.87
CA VAL A 17 -6.36 10.23 19.09
C VAL A 17 -5.97 11.48 19.87
N ARG A 18 -6.26 11.52 21.18
CA ARG A 18 -5.82 12.61 22.07
C ARG A 18 -4.30 12.70 22.07
N GLU A 19 -3.62 11.57 22.10
CA GLU A 19 -2.16 11.51 22.08
C GLU A 19 -1.57 12.04 20.77
N LEU A 20 -2.12 11.63 19.63
CA LEU A 20 -1.77 12.19 18.32
C LEU A 20 -2.01 13.71 18.29
N PHE A 21 -3.17 14.17 18.77
CA PHE A 21 -3.48 15.61 18.85
C PHE A 21 -2.46 16.35 19.72
N ARG A 22 -2.08 15.79 20.88
CA ARG A 22 -1.05 16.35 21.76
C ARG A 22 0.28 16.53 21.04
N HIS A 23 0.67 15.59 20.18
CA HIS A 23 1.87 15.70 19.37
C HIS A 23 1.80 16.88 18.38
N THR A 24 0.65 17.13 17.76
CA THR A 24 0.47 18.29 16.84
C THR A 24 0.65 19.64 17.54
N LEU A 25 0.43 19.71 18.86
CA LEU A 25 0.56 20.95 19.65
C LEU A 25 1.98 21.21 20.16
N LYS A 26 2.86 20.19 20.20
CA LYS A 26 4.26 20.33 20.66
C LYS A 26 5.17 21.01 19.65
N LEU A 27 4.79 20.96 18.37
CA LEU A 27 5.48 21.67 17.31
C LEU A 27 5.33 23.17 17.60
N ARG A 28 6.41 23.96 17.54
CA ARG A 28 6.39 25.43 17.71
C ARG A 28 5.72 26.11 16.50
N ARG A 29 4.52 25.66 16.17
CA ARG A 29 3.68 26.08 15.05
C ARG A 29 2.47 26.84 15.60
N PRO A 30 1.94 27.81 14.85
CA PRO A 30 0.69 28.47 15.21
C PRO A 30 -0.46 27.45 15.23
N TRP A 31 -1.44 27.73 16.09
CA TRP A 31 -2.70 27.01 16.11
C TRP A 31 -3.73 27.81 15.33
N TRP A 32 -4.66 27.11 14.68
CA TRP A 32 -5.60 27.72 13.77
C TRP A 32 -7.03 27.43 14.18
N LYS A 33 -7.92 28.35 13.83
CA LYS A 33 -9.35 28.11 13.76
C LYS A 33 -9.71 28.04 12.28
N LEU A 34 -9.97 26.83 11.79
CA LEU A 34 -10.36 26.59 10.41
C LEU A 34 -11.88 26.59 10.30
N GLU A 35 -12.37 27.05 9.15
CA GLU A 35 -13.80 27.09 8.83
C GLU A 35 -14.12 26.08 7.73
N VAL A 36 -15.29 25.47 7.82
CA VAL A 36 -15.86 24.61 6.76
C VAL A 36 -17.22 25.19 6.41
N HIS A 37 -17.42 25.51 5.14
CA HIS A 37 -18.61 26.19 4.64
C HIS A 37 -19.56 25.14 4.04
N GLU A 38 -20.50 24.66 4.84
CA GLU A 38 -21.44 23.64 4.43
C GLU A 38 -22.55 24.27 3.57
N GLN A 39 -22.54 23.94 2.28
CA GLN A 39 -23.60 24.36 1.36
C GLN A 39 -24.85 23.52 1.62
N ARG A 40 -25.97 24.20 1.93
CA ARG A 40 -27.28 23.56 2.11
C ARG A 40 -28.20 23.90 0.95
N LYS A 41 -29.16 23.02 0.71
CA LYS A 41 -30.23 23.22 -0.27
C LYS A 41 -31.58 23.13 0.42
N ASP A 42 -32.54 23.93 -0.03
CA ASP A 42 -33.94 23.79 0.36
C ASP A 42 -34.62 22.60 -0.35
N ASP A 43 -35.86 22.30 0.01
CA ASP A 43 -36.64 21.20 -0.59
C ASP A 43 -36.89 21.39 -2.10
N THR A 44 -36.69 22.60 -2.61
CA THR A 44 -36.80 22.93 -4.05
C THR A 44 -35.46 22.83 -4.79
N GLY A 45 -34.38 22.49 -4.07
CA GLY A 45 -33.03 22.36 -4.60
C GLY A 45 -32.28 23.68 -4.74
N ARG A 46 -32.79 24.79 -4.19
CA ARG A 46 -32.12 26.09 -4.22
C ARG A 46 -31.08 26.18 -3.11
N ASP A 47 -29.95 26.80 -3.43
CA ASP A 47 -28.86 27.03 -2.49
C ASP A 47 -29.31 28.01 -1.39
N LEU A 48 -29.10 27.60 -0.14
CA LEU A 48 -29.27 28.42 1.05
C LEU A 48 -27.93 29.05 1.44
N GLU A 49 -27.97 30.03 2.35
CA GLU A 49 -26.75 30.58 2.94
C GLU A 49 -25.91 29.45 3.59
N PRO A 50 -24.59 29.37 3.31
CA PRO A 50 -23.75 28.34 3.85
C PRO A 50 -23.71 28.36 5.38
N VAL A 51 -23.75 27.18 5.99
CA VAL A 51 -23.52 27.05 7.44
C VAL A 51 -22.02 26.92 7.70
N ILE A 52 -21.49 27.84 8.52
CA ILE A 52 -20.06 27.89 8.81
C ILE A 52 -19.76 27.10 10.09
N HIS A 53 -19.10 25.96 9.93
CA HIS A 53 -18.58 25.15 11.03
C HIS A 53 -17.15 25.55 11.35
N LYS A 54 -16.80 25.65 12.64
CA LYS A 54 -15.48 26.10 13.10
C LYS A 54 -14.73 24.99 13.84
N PHE A 55 -13.45 24.85 13.56
CA PHE A 55 -12.61 23.79 14.11
C PHE A 55 -11.26 24.34 14.59
N ALA A 56 -10.84 23.96 15.81
CA ALA A 56 -9.55 24.31 16.36
C ALA A 56 -8.54 23.20 16.06
N VAL A 57 -7.40 23.55 15.44
CA VAL A 57 -6.38 22.61 14.99
C VAL A 57 -4.98 23.03 15.41
N GLY A 58 -4.12 22.03 15.64
CA GLY A 58 -2.67 22.19 15.80
C GLY A 58 -1.94 22.27 14.47
N ALA A 59 -0.69 21.79 14.45
CA ALA A 59 0.01 21.53 13.20
C ALA A 59 -0.70 20.42 12.39
N PRO A 60 -0.57 20.40 11.05
CA PRO A 60 -1.02 19.26 10.26
C PRO A 60 -0.44 17.95 10.80
N TYR A 61 -1.31 16.97 11.03
CA TYR A 61 -0.91 15.60 11.36
C TYR A 61 -0.37 14.89 10.12
N PHE A 62 -0.99 15.17 8.97
CA PHE A 62 -0.57 14.69 7.66
C PHE A 62 -0.39 15.87 6.71
N GLN A 63 0.62 15.80 5.83
CA GLN A 63 0.80 16.76 4.75
C GLN A 63 1.37 16.03 3.53
N ALA A 64 0.64 16.08 2.42
CA ALA A 64 1.11 15.56 1.14
C ALA A 64 2.28 16.40 0.63
N PRO A 65 3.34 15.77 0.09
CA PRO A 65 4.50 16.48 -0.45
C PRO A 65 4.21 17.13 -1.81
N GLY A 66 5.08 18.07 -2.20
CA GLY A 66 5.04 18.75 -3.48
C GLY A 66 4.24 20.06 -3.49
N VAL A 67 4.55 20.90 -4.48
CA VAL A 67 3.96 22.24 -4.64
C VAL A 67 2.83 22.30 -5.68
N ALA A 68 2.67 21.24 -6.49
CA ALA A 68 1.72 21.19 -7.59
C ALA A 68 0.70 20.05 -7.39
N GLY A 69 -0.58 20.35 -7.29
CA GLY A 69 -1.67 19.37 -7.17
C GLY A 69 -2.57 19.70 -5.98
N ARG A 70 -3.03 18.65 -5.28
CA ARG A 70 -4.06 18.75 -4.24
C ARG A 70 -3.59 19.45 -2.96
N PHE A 71 -2.29 19.46 -2.70
CA PHE A 71 -1.70 20.08 -1.49
C PHE A 71 -2.43 19.67 -0.19
N THR A 72 -2.79 18.38 -0.11
CA THR A 72 -3.63 17.84 0.95
C THR A 72 -2.96 17.94 2.32
N ARG A 73 -3.70 18.43 3.30
CA ARG A 73 -3.32 18.47 4.72
C ARG A 73 -4.40 17.82 5.55
N GLY A 74 -4.00 16.96 6.47
CA GLY A 74 -4.87 16.32 7.45
C GLY A 74 -4.63 16.90 8.83
N TYR A 75 -5.69 17.24 9.53
CA TYR A 75 -5.65 17.81 10.87
C TYR A 75 -6.48 16.98 11.82
N ILE A 76 -5.97 16.77 13.04
CA ILE A 76 -6.81 16.36 14.16
C ILE A 76 -7.40 17.62 14.75
N ALA A 77 -8.73 17.67 14.79
CA ALA A 77 -9.50 18.87 15.02
C ALA A 77 -10.47 18.72 16.19
N LEU A 78 -10.80 19.84 16.82
CA LEU A 78 -11.85 19.94 17.83
C LEU A 78 -12.93 20.92 17.36
N PRO A 79 -14.21 20.55 17.35
CA PRO A 79 -15.30 21.47 17.08
C PRO A 79 -15.28 22.68 18.02
N VAL A 80 -15.57 23.86 17.47
CA VAL A 80 -15.63 25.14 18.19
C VAL A 80 -17.05 25.68 18.09
N ASN A 81 -17.65 26.01 19.23
CA ASN A 81 -18.98 26.60 19.29
C ASN A 81 -18.99 28.07 18.82
N ASP A 82 -20.18 28.65 18.69
CA ASP A 82 -20.34 30.03 18.21
C ASP A 82 -19.67 31.08 19.09
N GLN A 83 -19.54 30.80 20.40
CA GLN A 83 -18.84 31.65 21.37
C GLN A 83 -17.30 31.50 21.30
N GLY A 84 -16.78 30.66 20.40
CA GLY A 84 -15.35 30.43 20.23
C GLY A 84 -14.74 29.44 21.25
N GLY A 85 -15.57 28.77 22.03
CA GLY A 85 -15.18 27.75 23.01
C GLY A 85 -15.18 26.34 22.44
N ILE A 86 -14.46 25.43 23.10
CA ILE A 86 -14.48 23.99 22.84
C ILE A 86 -15.23 23.34 23.99
N SER A 87 -16.32 22.64 23.70
CA SER A 87 -17.11 21.99 24.74
C SER A 87 -16.36 20.82 25.40
N LYS A 88 -16.75 20.44 26.63
CA LYS A 88 -16.10 19.35 27.38
C LYS A 88 -16.38 17.97 26.78
N ASP A 89 -17.54 17.81 26.15
CA ASP A 89 -18.01 16.63 25.42
C ASP A 89 -17.57 16.61 23.95
N ALA A 90 -16.88 17.65 23.46
CA ALA A 90 -16.41 17.70 22.09
C ALA A 90 -15.40 16.57 21.81
N THR A 91 -15.73 15.71 20.85
CA THR A 91 -14.88 14.62 20.37
C THR A 91 -13.88 15.15 19.35
N PHE A 92 -12.74 14.45 19.22
CA PHE A 92 -11.78 14.71 18.17
C PHE A 92 -12.34 14.23 16.83
N VAL A 93 -12.07 14.98 15.77
CA VAL A 93 -12.46 14.65 14.39
C VAL A 93 -11.27 14.83 13.46
N PHE A 94 -11.31 14.21 12.28
CA PHE A 94 -10.31 14.42 11.24
C PHE A 94 -10.80 15.45 10.23
N LEU A 95 -10.02 16.50 10.00
CA LEU A 95 -10.29 17.54 9.00
C LEU A 95 -9.26 17.44 7.88
N LYS A 96 -9.74 17.15 6.66
CA LYS A 96 -8.95 17.16 5.43
C LYS A 96 -9.14 18.50 4.72
N ASP A 97 -8.03 19.16 4.43
CA ASP A 97 -7.90 20.43 3.71
C ASP A 97 -7.19 20.13 2.39
N ALA A 98 -7.84 20.37 1.26
CA ALA A 98 -7.33 19.97 -0.04
C ALA A 98 -7.80 20.88 -1.18
N TRP A 99 -7.05 20.87 -2.28
CA TRP A 99 -7.44 21.45 -3.55
C TRP A 99 -7.98 20.34 -4.44
N ARG A 100 -9.31 20.19 -4.51
CA ARG A 100 -9.95 19.18 -5.35
C ARG A 100 -9.98 19.64 -6.80
N VAL A 101 -9.97 18.71 -7.75
CA VAL A 101 -10.19 19.06 -9.16
C VAL A 101 -11.61 19.60 -9.32
N ASP A 102 -11.73 20.78 -9.91
CA ASP A 102 -13.01 21.42 -10.16
C ASP A 102 -13.53 21.02 -11.54
N HIS A 103 -14.38 19.99 -11.56
CA HIS A 103 -14.94 19.46 -12.81
C HIS A 103 -16.36 18.93 -12.54
N PRO A 104 -17.36 19.24 -13.40
CA PRO A 104 -18.76 18.82 -13.19
C PRO A 104 -18.97 17.31 -13.06
N GLY A 105 -18.10 16.51 -13.71
CA GLY A 105 -18.14 15.04 -13.63
C GLY A 105 -17.35 14.43 -12.47
N ILE A 106 -16.92 15.22 -11.48
CA ILE A 106 -16.26 14.75 -10.26
C ILE A 106 -17.10 15.21 -9.07
N GLU A 107 -17.69 14.24 -8.38
CA GLU A 107 -18.45 14.48 -7.16
C GLU A 107 -17.53 14.93 -6.02
N GLN A 108 -18.05 15.73 -5.09
CA GLN A 108 -17.32 16.07 -3.87
C GLN A 108 -17.25 14.84 -2.97
N GLU A 109 -16.06 14.58 -2.38
CA GLU A 109 -15.84 13.45 -1.47
C GLU A 109 -16.88 13.39 -0.34
N GLY A 110 -17.25 14.54 0.23
CA GLY A 110 -18.23 14.61 1.30
C GLY A 110 -19.64 14.24 0.83
N ALA A 111 -20.02 14.56 -0.42
CA ALA A 111 -21.30 14.14 -0.98
C ALA A 111 -21.34 12.61 -1.19
N THR A 112 -20.23 12.02 -1.64
CA THR A 112 -20.09 10.56 -1.71
C THR A 112 -20.19 9.92 -0.32
N LEU A 113 -19.45 10.43 0.67
CA LEU A 113 -19.51 9.92 2.04
C LEU A 113 -20.92 10.03 2.62
N GLN A 114 -21.61 11.15 2.40
CA GLN A 114 -23.00 11.34 2.81
C GLN A 114 -23.90 10.25 2.25
N PHE A 115 -23.78 9.96 0.96
CA PHE A 115 -24.53 8.90 0.29
C PHE A 115 -24.22 7.52 0.88
N LEU A 116 -22.94 7.19 1.07
CA LEU A 116 -22.53 5.89 1.64
C LEU A 116 -23.00 5.72 3.08
N ASN A 117 -22.90 6.77 3.91
CA ASN A 117 -23.39 6.76 5.30
C ASN A 117 -24.91 6.59 5.37
N GLN A 118 -25.68 7.24 4.48
CA GLN A 118 -27.13 7.04 4.38
C GLN A 118 -27.51 5.61 3.99
N ARG A 119 -26.69 4.96 3.15
CA ARG A 119 -26.80 3.54 2.79
C ARG A 119 -26.24 2.60 3.84
N LYS A 120 -25.73 3.12 4.97
CA LYS A 120 -25.14 2.35 6.07
C LYS A 120 -24.00 1.43 5.61
N VAL A 121 -23.21 1.88 4.64
CA VAL A 121 -22.01 1.18 4.23
C VAL A 121 -21.05 1.13 5.42
N PRO A 122 -20.54 -0.06 5.81
CA PRO A 122 -19.65 -0.20 6.95
C PRO A 122 -18.21 0.21 6.59
N TYR A 123 -17.38 0.48 7.60
CA TYR A 123 -15.94 0.71 7.47
C TYR A 123 -15.56 1.83 6.48
N VAL A 124 -16.42 2.84 6.33
CA VAL A 124 -16.13 4.10 5.63
C VAL A 124 -16.25 5.26 6.61
N PRO A 125 -15.54 6.38 6.39
CA PRO A 125 -15.62 7.53 7.27
C PRO A 125 -17.06 8.04 7.45
N THR A 126 -17.41 8.38 8.68
CA THR A 126 -18.67 9.05 9.02
C THR A 126 -18.50 10.55 8.77
N LEU A 127 -19.23 11.08 7.79
CA LEU A 127 -19.22 12.50 7.46
C LEU A 127 -19.77 13.36 8.61
N VAL A 128 -19.04 14.41 8.96
CA VAL A 128 -19.49 15.46 9.88
C VAL A 128 -19.99 16.67 9.10
N CYS A 129 -19.14 17.24 8.23
CA CYS A 129 -19.51 18.32 7.32
C CYS A 129 -18.46 18.49 6.22
N HIS A 130 -18.80 19.18 5.14
CA HIS A 130 -17.86 19.47 4.05
C HIS A 130 -18.30 20.68 3.22
N GLY A 131 -17.39 21.21 2.39
CA GLY A 131 -17.72 22.18 1.37
C GLY A 131 -16.54 22.91 0.76
N ASP A 132 -16.81 23.64 -0.32
CA ASP A 132 -15.85 24.51 -0.99
C ASP A 132 -15.73 25.87 -0.27
N LEU A 133 -14.53 26.46 -0.29
CA LEU A 133 -14.23 27.73 0.39
C LEU A 133 -14.23 28.94 -0.55
N GLY A 134 -14.76 28.79 -1.77
CA GLY A 134 -14.84 29.87 -2.77
C GLY A 134 -13.49 30.29 -3.38
N GLN A 135 -12.40 29.56 -3.10
CA GLN A 135 -11.07 29.83 -3.66
C GLN A 135 -10.78 28.85 -4.80
N VAL A 136 -10.30 29.38 -5.94
CA VAL A 136 -9.98 28.61 -7.14
C VAL A 136 -8.59 28.93 -7.66
N THR A 137 -7.89 27.94 -8.20
CA THR A 137 -6.57 28.15 -8.81
C THR A 137 -6.65 29.03 -10.04
N GLN A 138 -5.60 29.83 -10.29
CA GLN A 138 -5.47 30.67 -11.48
C GLN A 138 -4.39 30.18 -12.47
N SER A 139 -3.75 29.03 -12.19
CA SER A 139 -2.61 28.51 -12.97
C SER A 139 -2.94 28.30 -14.45
N GLN A 140 -4.16 27.87 -14.77
CA GLN A 140 -4.67 27.69 -16.12
C GLN A 140 -4.74 29.01 -16.92
N LYS A 141 -5.03 30.13 -16.24
CA LYS A 141 -5.07 31.45 -16.85
C LYS A 141 -3.66 31.90 -17.22
N HIS A 142 -2.73 31.82 -16.26
CA HIS A 142 -1.33 32.17 -16.50
C HIS A 142 -0.65 31.26 -17.53
N TRP A 143 -1.02 29.98 -17.58
CA TRP A 143 -0.51 29.08 -18.62
C TRP A 143 -0.91 29.53 -20.03
N LYS A 144 -2.17 29.95 -20.23
CA LYS A 144 -2.60 30.51 -21.54
C LYS A 144 -1.88 31.81 -21.89
N GLU A 145 -1.62 32.66 -20.89
CA GLU A 145 -0.89 33.92 -21.09
C GLU A 145 0.57 33.67 -21.53
N LEU A 146 1.22 32.62 -20.98
CA LEU A 146 2.59 32.24 -21.32
C LEU A 146 2.72 31.38 -22.58
N HIS A 147 1.66 30.66 -22.95
CA HIS A 147 1.60 29.76 -24.10
C HIS A 147 0.39 30.06 -25.00
N PRO A 148 0.29 31.28 -25.56
CA PRO A 148 -0.86 31.70 -26.36
C PRO A 148 -1.04 30.85 -27.63
N GLU A 149 0.02 30.20 -28.11
CA GLU A 149 0.02 29.31 -29.28
C GLU A 149 -0.55 27.91 -28.99
N VAL A 150 -0.66 27.51 -27.72
CA VAL A 150 -1.13 26.18 -27.33
C VAL A 150 -2.61 26.23 -26.99
N GLU A 151 -3.45 25.73 -27.90
CA GLU A 151 -4.91 25.73 -27.75
C GLU A 151 -5.38 24.95 -26.50
N LYS A 152 -4.76 23.79 -26.24
CA LYS A 152 -5.15 22.91 -25.13
C LYS A 152 -4.35 23.22 -23.87
N VAL A 153 -5.04 23.67 -22.82
CA VAL A 153 -4.44 23.84 -21.48
C VAL A 153 -4.32 22.49 -20.78
N PRO A 154 -3.11 22.05 -20.40
CA PRO A 154 -2.90 20.78 -19.71
C PRO A 154 -3.19 20.85 -18.21
N LEU A 155 -3.32 22.06 -17.65
CA LEU A 155 -3.56 22.28 -16.22
C LEU A 155 -5.04 22.23 -15.89
N LYS A 156 -5.38 21.46 -14.84
CA LYS A 156 -6.73 21.39 -14.29
C LYS A 156 -6.98 22.54 -13.33
N THR A 157 -8.19 23.08 -13.36
CA THR A 157 -8.68 23.98 -12.30
C THR A 157 -8.89 23.19 -11.02
N HIS A 158 -8.51 23.77 -9.88
CA HIS A 158 -8.78 23.20 -8.58
C HIS A 158 -9.51 24.21 -7.68
N SER A 159 -10.43 23.70 -6.87
CA SER A 159 -11.17 24.45 -5.86
C SER A 159 -10.71 24.03 -4.47
N HIS A 160 -10.54 25.02 -3.59
CA HIS A 160 -10.16 24.77 -2.21
C HIS A 160 -11.36 24.22 -1.44
N TYR A 161 -11.19 23.05 -0.85
CA TYR A 161 -12.23 22.22 -0.29
C TYR A 161 -11.82 21.66 1.07
N ARG A 162 -12.79 21.51 1.97
CA ARG A 162 -12.61 20.84 3.26
C ARG A 162 -13.68 19.79 3.48
N VAL A 163 -13.27 18.67 4.08
CA VAL A 163 -14.17 17.63 4.58
C VAL A 163 -13.75 17.23 5.98
N VAL A 164 -14.74 17.01 6.85
CA VAL A 164 -14.55 16.60 8.24
C VAL A 164 -15.27 15.28 8.46
N VAL A 165 -14.58 14.33 9.07
CA VAL A 165 -15.10 12.99 9.38
C VAL A 165 -14.86 12.64 10.86
N LYS A 166 -15.71 11.78 11.44
CA LYS A 166 -15.66 11.40 12.85
C LYS A 166 -14.35 10.67 13.18
N GLU A 167 -13.97 9.70 12.37
CA GLU A 167 -12.89 8.77 12.63
C GLU A 167 -11.52 9.41 12.36
N VAL A 168 -10.59 9.23 13.30
CA VAL A 168 -9.18 9.61 13.14
C VAL A 168 -8.35 8.33 13.01
N GLY A 169 -8.19 7.85 11.77
CA GLY A 169 -7.46 6.61 11.50
C GLY A 169 -5.94 6.76 11.61
N LEU A 170 -5.29 5.63 11.89
CA LEU A 170 -3.84 5.44 11.77
C LEU A 170 -3.51 4.77 10.43
N PRO A 171 -2.33 5.04 9.84
CA PRO A 171 -1.85 4.28 8.69
C PRO A 171 -1.78 2.79 9.02
N LEU A 172 -2.01 1.92 8.02
CA LEU A 172 -1.87 0.48 8.20
C LEU A 172 -0.49 0.06 8.73
N THR A 173 0.58 0.84 8.52
CA THR A 173 1.91 0.54 9.11
C THR A 173 1.90 0.44 10.64
N GLU A 174 0.87 0.97 11.30
CA GLU A 174 0.68 0.91 12.74
C GLU A 174 -0.05 -0.36 13.21
N PHE A 175 -0.40 -1.33 12.34
CA PHE A 175 -0.95 -2.63 12.76
C PHE A 175 -0.04 -3.26 13.81
N LEU A 176 -0.56 -3.85 14.88
CA LEU A 176 0.21 -3.88 16.11
C LEU A 176 1.17 -5.06 16.14
N GLU A 177 0.65 -6.28 16.01
CA GLU A 177 1.41 -7.46 16.43
C GLU A 177 1.41 -8.58 15.39
N SER A 178 0.29 -8.86 14.73
CA SER A 178 0.17 -10.01 13.83
C SER A 178 -0.23 -9.65 12.39
N SER A 179 0.25 -10.41 11.42
CA SER A 179 -0.24 -10.38 10.03
C SER A 179 -1.72 -10.74 9.90
N SER A 180 -2.31 -11.42 10.91
CA SER A 180 -3.76 -11.63 11.00
C SER A 180 -4.51 -10.30 11.12
N GLU A 181 -3.99 -9.33 11.88
CA GLU A 181 -4.60 -7.98 12.00
C GLU A 181 -4.54 -7.21 10.69
N LEU A 182 -3.43 -7.33 9.95
CA LEU A 182 -3.32 -6.76 8.60
C LEU A 182 -4.40 -7.35 7.68
N CYS A 183 -4.56 -8.68 7.69
CA CYS A 183 -5.58 -9.36 6.88
C CYS A 183 -7.00 -8.97 7.31
N TYR A 184 -7.26 -8.82 8.61
CA TYR A 184 -8.54 -8.37 9.13
C TYR A 184 -8.87 -6.93 8.73
N ALA A 185 -7.90 -6.02 8.80
CA ALA A 185 -8.10 -4.65 8.34
C ALA A 185 -8.38 -4.58 6.83
N LEU A 186 -7.70 -5.39 6.01
CA LEU A 186 -8.02 -5.53 4.59
C LEU A 186 -9.42 -6.09 4.39
N TYR A 187 -9.79 -7.15 5.12
CA TYR A 187 -11.12 -7.74 5.06
C TYR A 187 -12.23 -6.72 5.34
N CYS A 188 -12.08 -5.87 6.37
CA CYS A 188 -12.99 -4.77 6.64
C CYS A 188 -13.09 -3.78 5.47
N CYS A 189 -11.96 -3.40 4.87
CA CYS A 189 -11.95 -2.51 3.71
C CYS A 189 -12.59 -3.15 2.46
N ILE A 190 -12.41 -4.45 2.25
CA ILE A 190 -13.07 -5.21 1.17
C ILE A 190 -14.58 -5.25 1.40
N LYS A 191 -15.04 -5.43 2.65
CA LYS A 191 -16.48 -5.32 3.00
C LYS A 191 -17.02 -3.92 2.75
N ALA A 192 -16.26 -2.89 3.08
CA ALA A 192 -16.61 -1.50 2.79
C ALA A 192 -16.82 -1.29 1.28
N HIS A 193 -15.86 -1.76 0.48
CA HIS A 193 -15.92 -1.68 -0.97
C HIS A 193 -17.09 -2.50 -1.53
N ALA A 194 -17.34 -3.71 -1.02
CA ALA A 194 -18.45 -4.56 -1.45
C ALA A 194 -19.80 -3.85 -1.26
N ALA A 195 -20.07 -3.36 -0.06
CA ALA A 195 -21.31 -2.65 0.24
C ALA A 195 -21.44 -1.31 -0.53
N ALA A 196 -20.33 -0.62 -0.79
CA ALA A 196 -20.33 0.56 -1.66
C ALA A 196 -20.64 0.19 -3.13
N PHE A 197 -20.08 -0.91 -3.62
CA PHE A 197 -20.30 -1.40 -4.97
C PHE A 197 -21.76 -1.83 -5.18
N ASP A 198 -22.36 -2.51 -4.20
CA ASP A 198 -23.79 -2.84 -4.18
C ASP A 198 -24.67 -1.58 -4.15
N ALA A 199 -24.19 -0.50 -3.51
CA ALA A 199 -24.82 0.80 -3.56
C ALA A 199 -24.60 1.56 -4.89
N GLY A 200 -23.85 0.98 -5.83
CA GLY A 200 -23.57 1.52 -7.15
C GLY A 200 -22.35 2.44 -7.20
N ILE A 201 -21.40 2.33 -6.27
CA ILE A 201 -20.18 3.16 -6.19
C ILE A 201 -18.92 2.29 -6.26
N ILE A 202 -17.98 2.63 -7.13
CA ILE A 202 -16.64 2.03 -7.20
C ILE A 202 -15.59 3.05 -6.74
N HIS A 203 -14.58 2.61 -5.97
CA HIS A 203 -13.63 3.51 -5.29
C HIS A 203 -12.58 4.10 -6.25
N ARG A 204 -11.95 3.26 -7.09
CA ARG A 204 -10.94 3.62 -8.13
C ARG A 204 -9.60 4.13 -7.63
N ASP A 205 -9.29 3.97 -6.34
CA ASP A 205 -8.00 4.36 -5.76
C ASP A 205 -7.66 3.55 -4.51
N ILE A 206 -7.90 2.23 -4.57
CA ILE A 206 -7.44 1.31 -3.54
C ILE A 206 -5.92 1.35 -3.47
N SER A 207 -5.39 1.79 -2.32
CA SER A 207 -3.96 1.98 -2.12
C SER A 207 -3.59 1.90 -0.65
N ALA A 208 -2.32 1.64 -0.36
CA ALA A 208 -1.83 1.55 1.02
C ALA A 208 -2.07 2.83 1.85
N GLY A 209 -2.15 4.00 1.22
CA GLY A 209 -2.42 5.26 1.92
C GLY A 209 -3.89 5.50 2.26
N ASN A 210 -4.80 4.74 1.62
CA ASN A 210 -6.24 4.92 1.73
C ASN A 210 -6.90 3.85 2.61
N LEU A 211 -6.17 2.78 2.95
CA LEU A 211 -6.58 1.83 3.96
C LEU A 211 -5.94 2.22 5.30
N LEU A 212 -6.78 2.53 6.28
CA LEU A 212 -6.39 2.94 7.62
C LEU A 212 -6.90 1.91 8.64
N ILE A 213 -6.41 2.01 9.87
CA ILE A 213 -6.97 1.31 11.03
C ILE A 213 -7.50 2.32 12.04
N TYR A 214 -8.58 1.96 12.72
CA TYR A 214 -9.14 2.74 13.83
C TYR A 214 -9.77 1.78 14.83
N LYS A 215 -10.06 2.30 16.03
CA LYS A 215 -10.88 1.58 16.99
C LYS A 215 -12.35 1.91 16.77
N ASP A 216 -13.19 0.89 16.68
CA ASP A 216 -14.64 1.06 16.59
C ASP A 216 -15.26 1.47 17.94
N ASP A 217 -16.59 1.58 17.98
CA ASP A 217 -17.30 2.01 19.19
C ASP A 217 -17.19 0.94 20.32
N GLU A 218 -16.88 -0.31 19.98
CA GLU A 218 -16.54 -1.41 20.90
C GLU A 218 -15.08 -1.37 21.39
N GLY A 219 -14.22 -0.59 20.72
CA GLY A 219 -12.82 -0.40 21.06
C GLY A 219 -11.85 -1.37 20.36
N GLU A 220 -12.35 -2.14 19.40
CA GLU A 220 -11.61 -3.14 18.63
C GLU A 220 -10.95 -2.51 17.40
N TRP A 221 -9.74 -2.97 17.06
CA TRP A 221 -9.04 -2.48 15.87
C TRP A 221 -9.69 -3.03 14.61
N THR A 222 -10.13 -2.13 13.74
CA THR A 222 -10.77 -2.47 12.47
C THR A 222 -10.23 -1.63 11.32
N GLY A 223 -10.47 -2.09 10.08
CA GLY A 223 -10.07 -1.37 8.87
C GLY A 223 -11.03 -0.24 8.52
N LEU A 224 -10.52 0.82 7.92
CA LEU A 224 -11.26 1.97 7.40
C LEU A 224 -10.83 2.27 5.97
N LEU A 225 -11.75 2.21 5.02
CA LEU A 225 -11.51 2.59 3.63
C LEU A 225 -11.81 4.08 3.43
N ASN A 226 -10.75 4.87 3.26
CA ASN A 226 -10.78 6.32 3.19
C ASN A 226 -10.49 6.85 1.75
N ASP A 227 -10.67 8.15 1.55
CA ASP A 227 -10.35 8.89 0.31
C ASP A 227 -11.23 8.53 -0.91
N TRP A 228 -12.53 8.79 -0.76
CA TRP A 228 -13.55 8.54 -1.78
C TRP A 228 -13.60 9.62 -2.89
N GLU A 229 -12.61 10.51 -2.97
CA GLU A 229 -12.61 11.64 -3.91
C GLU A 229 -12.53 11.22 -5.39
N LEU A 230 -11.98 10.03 -5.66
CA LEU A 230 -11.86 9.47 -7.01
C LEU A 230 -12.97 8.47 -7.35
N SER A 231 -13.89 8.23 -6.42
CA SER A 231 -14.99 7.30 -6.62
C SER A 231 -15.90 7.73 -7.76
N LYS A 232 -16.61 6.75 -8.33
CA LYS A 232 -17.61 6.98 -9.36
C LYS A 232 -18.80 6.06 -9.19
N LYS A 233 -19.93 6.51 -9.73
CA LYS A 233 -21.08 5.63 -9.95
C LYS A 233 -20.69 4.54 -10.95
N VAL A 234 -21.16 3.32 -10.71
CA VAL A 234 -20.99 2.20 -11.63
C VAL A 234 -21.93 2.44 -12.81
N ASP A 235 -21.45 3.15 -13.85
CA ASP A 235 -22.26 3.55 -14.99
C ASP A 235 -22.86 2.35 -15.74
N ASN A 236 -24.19 2.34 -15.91
CA ASN A 236 -24.86 1.84 -17.11
C ASN A 236 -25.11 3.08 -18.00
N GLU A 237 -24.35 3.19 -19.08
CA GLU A 237 -24.53 4.16 -20.18
C GLU A 237 -24.05 5.62 -19.97
N SER A 238 -22.76 5.88 -20.23
CA SER A 238 -22.36 7.06 -21.03
C SER A 238 -20.94 6.87 -21.62
N PRO A 239 -20.81 6.71 -22.95
CA PRO A 239 -19.52 6.64 -23.64
C PRO A 239 -18.82 8.01 -23.76
N GLU A 240 -19.50 9.11 -23.43
CA GLU A 240 -19.06 10.47 -23.75
C GLU A 240 -18.22 11.05 -22.62
N GLY A 241 -16.96 11.36 -22.92
CA GLY A 241 -16.08 12.12 -22.03
C GLY A 241 -15.06 11.29 -21.26
N ARG A 242 -14.59 10.15 -21.79
CA ARG A 242 -13.42 9.41 -21.26
C ARG A 242 -12.22 10.36 -21.18
N GLN A 243 -11.99 10.93 -20.00
CA GLN A 243 -10.74 11.62 -19.72
C GLN A 243 -9.64 10.55 -19.75
N PRO A 244 -8.60 10.70 -20.60
CA PRO A 244 -7.48 9.75 -20.74
C PRO A 244 -6.59 9.64 -19.50
N ASP A 245 -7.04 10.15 -18.36
CA ASP A 245 -6.25 10.19 -17.15
C ASP A 245 -6.39 8.85 -16.46
N ARG A 246 -5.32 8.06 -16.55
CA ARG A 246 -5.07 6.94 -15.65
C ARG A 246 -5.16 7.45 -14.21
N THR A 247 -6.33 7.35 -13.60
CA THR A 247 -6.62 7.77 -12.23
C THR A 247 -6.38 6.61 -11.28
N GLY A 248 -5.64 6.86 -10.20
CA GLY A 248 -5.29 5.85 -9.20
C GLY A 248 -3.81 5.92 -8.85
N THR A 249 -3.42 5.21 -7.79
CA THR A 249 -2.03 5.12 -7.33
C THR A 249 -1.27 4.02 -8.07
N TRP A 250 -0.30 4.39 -8.91
CA TRP A 250 0.44 3.50 -9.84
C TRP A 250 0.85 2.16 -9.24
N GLN A 251 1.42 2.18 -8.02
CA GLN A 251 1.91 0.99 -7.34
C GLN A 251 0.82 -0.08 -7.16
N TYR A 252 -0.44 0.32 -6.97
CA TYR A 252 -1.54 -0.59 -6.64
C TYR A 252 -2.51 -0.81 -7.80
N MET A 253 -2.41 -0.04 -8.89
CA MET A 253 -3.24 -0.26 -10.07
C MET A 253 -3.01 -1.64 -10.69
N SER A 254 -4.09 -2.22 -11.22
CA SER A 254 -4.07 -3.49 -11.96
C SER A 254 -3.18 -3.42 -13.20
N ALA A 255 -2.66 -4.56 -13.65
CA ALA A 255 -1.87 -4.59 -14.87
C ALA A 255 -2.69 -4.16 -16.11
N HIS A 256 -3.99 -4.45 -16.18
CA HIS A 256 -4.88 -3.94 -17.23
C HIS A 256 -4.96 -2.41 -17.24
N ALA A 257 -5.28 -1.79 -16.09
CA ALA A 257 -5.38 -0.34 -15.97
C ALA A 257 -4.04 0.37 -16.24
N LEU A 258 -2.92 -0.29 -15.91
CA LEU A 258 -1.56 0.18 -16.22
C LEU A 258 -1.19 0.00 -17.70
N ASN A 259 -1.82 -0.90 -18.44
CA ASN A 259 -1.48 -1.17 -19.85
C ASN A 259 -2.33 -0.37 -20.84
N ASP A 260 -3.53 0.05 -20.44
CA ASP A 260 -4.42 0.89 -21.24
C ASP A 260 -4.89 2.12 -20.44
N PRO A 261 -4.43 3.34 -20.77
CA PRO A 261 -4.90 4.58 -20.14
C PRO A 261 -6.40 4.83 -20.23
N TYR A 262 -7.11 4.17 -21.17
CA TYR A 262 -8.54 4.30 -21.37
C TYR A 262 -9.35 3.14 -20.76
N HIS A 263 -8.68 2.21 -20.09
CA HIS A 263 -9.31 1.09 -19.42
C HIS A 263 -10.32 1.59 -18.39
N ARG A 264 -11.54 1.04 -18.45
CA ARG A 264 -12.54 1.30 -17.43
C ARG A 264 -12.21 0.42 -16.23
N ILE A 265 -11.98 1.06 -15.09
CA ILE A 265 -11.81 0.34 -13.82
C ILE A 265 -13.09 -0.45 -13.52
N VAL A 266 -12.93 -1.76 -13.38
CA VAL A 266 -13.97 -2.72 -13.00
C VAL A 266 -13.62 -3.37 -11.65
N ILE A 267 -14.51 -4.23 -11.14
CA ILE A 267 -14.32 -4.89 -9.84
C ILE A 267 -13.04 -5.73 -9.81
N GLU A 268 -12.73 -6.44 -10.90
CA GLU A 268 -11.52 -7.26 -11.02
C GLU A 268 -10.25 -6.43 -10.80
N ASP A 269 -10.23 -5.18 -11.27
CA ASP A 269 -9.10 -4.28 -11.09
C ASP A 269 -8.94 -3.85 -9.63
N GLU A 270 -10.04 -3.54 -8.93
CA GLU A 270 -10.01 -3.13 -7.52
C GLU A 270 -9.64 -4.29 -6.60
N LEU A 271 -10.08 -5.52 -6.91
CA LEU A 271 -9.66 -6.73 -6.21
C LEU A 271 -8.15 -7.00 -6.40
N GLU A 272 -7.62 -6.78 -7.61
CA GLU A 272 -6.17 -6.83 -7.84
C GLU A 272 -5.43 -5.74 -7.04
N SER A 273 -6.02 -4.55 -6.90
CA SER A 273 -5.46 -3.50 -6.05
C SER A 273 -5.42 -3.89 -4.57
N PHE A 274 -6.45 -4.54 -4.01
CA PHE A 274 -6.40 -5.07 -2.64
C PHE A 274 -5.29 -6.12 -2.46
N PHE A 275 -5.10 -7.00 -3.45
CA PHE A 275 -3.98 -7.95 -3.46
C PHE A 275 -2.62 -7.24 -3.44
N HIS A 276 -2.44 -6.21 -4.26
CA HIS A 276 -1.19 -5.44 -4.28
C HIS A 276 -0.94 -4.73 -2.95
N VAL A 277 -1.98 -4.26 -2.25
CA VAL A 277 -1.85 -3.70 -0.89
C VAL A 277 -1.42 -4.76 0.11
N LEU A 278 -2.04 -5.96 0.09
CA LEU A 278 -1.64 -7.08 0.95
C LEU A 278 -0.16 -7.40 0.75
N LEU A 279 0.26 -7.62 -0.50
CA LEU A 279 1.65 -7.94 -0.84
C LEU A 279 2.62 -6.84 -0.39
N TYR A 280 2.23 -5.56 -0.57
CA TYR A 280 3.07 -4.42 -0.20
C TYR A 280 3.36 -4.37 1.29
N TYR A 281 2.39 -4.66 2.15
CA TYR A 281 2.61 -4.71 3.59
C TYR A 281 3.28 -6.02 4.01
N ALA A 282 2.88 -7.15 3.44
CA ALA A 282 3.45 -8.45 3.77
C ALA A 282 4.96 -8.49 3.52
N ILE A 283 5.44 -8.02 2.36
CA ILE A 283 6.88 -7.99 2.04
C ILE A 283 7.69 -7.01 2.91
N ARG A 284 7.02 -6.02 3.51
CA ARG A 284 7.70 -5.03 4.36
C ARG A 284 7.85 -5.49 5.80
N PHE A 285 6.91 -6.29 6.29
CA PHE A 285 6.77 -6.55 7.73
C PHE A 285 6.75 -8.04 8.09
N VAL A 286 6.21 -8.92 7.25
CA VAL A 286 6.03 -10.34 7.57
C VAL A 286 7.29 -11.13 7.19
N PRO A 287 7.75 -12.14 7.99
CA PRO A 287 8.85 -13.02 7.60
C PRO A 287 8.60 -13.71 6.26
N HIS A 288 9.61 -13.76 5.40
CA HIS A 288 9.52 -14.34 4.06
C HIS A 288 10.88 -14.82 3.57
N ASN A 289 10.90 -15.62 2.50
CA ASN A 289 12.11 -16.18 1.94
C ASN A 289 13.00 -15.21 1.14
N LEU A 290 12.59 -13.96 0.93
CA LEU A 290 13.44 -12.92 0.34
C LEU A 290 14.31 -12.25 1.43
N GLY A 291 15.61 -12.10 1.19
CA GLY A 291 16.53 -11.39 2.08
C GLY A 291 16.18 -9.91 2.21
N ASP A 292 16.34 -9.36 3.42
CA ASP A 292 15.98 -7.97 3.74
C ASP A 292 16.69 -6.93 2.85
N GLU A 293 17.91 -7.24 2.39
CA GLU A 293 18.69 -6.41 1.47
C GLU A 293 18.06 -6.30 0.07
N ASP A 294 17.30 -7.31 -0.35
CA ASP A 294 16.67 -7.39 -1.67
C ASP A 294 15.22 -6.85 -1.65
N VAL A 295 14.61 -6.66 -0.47
CA VAL A 295 13.25 -6.08 -0.33
C VAL A 295 13.12 -4.72 -1.00
N GLY A 296 14.14 -3.86 -0.86
CA GLY A 296 14.14 -2.56 -1.53
C GLY A 296 14.10 -2.64 -3.05
N LEU A 297 14.87 -3.58 -3.62
CA LEU A 297 14.88 -3.83 -5.06
C LEU A 297 13.55 -4.43 -5.52
N PHE A 298 13.02 -5.42 -4.78
CA PHE A 298 11.73 -6.02 -5.06
C PHE A 298 10.60 -4.99 -5.09
N LEU A 299 10.54 -4.12 -4.08
CA LEU A 299 9.53 -3.06 -4.02
C LEU A 299 9.61 -2.16 -5.25
N HIS A 300 10.82 -1.76 -5.65
CA HIS A 300 11.01 -0.94 -6.83
C HIS A 300 10.63 -1.67 -8.13
N GLU A 301 11.08 -2.90 -8.35
CA GLU A 301 10.82 -3.65 -9.59
C GLU A 301 9.34 -4.04 -9.74
N TYR A 302 8.71 -4.47 -8.65
CA TYR A 302 7.32 -4.92 -8.66
C TYR A 302 6.33 -3.74 -8.66
N PHE A 303 6.48 -2.77 -7.76
CA PHE A 303 5.51 -1.70 -7.57
C PHE A 303 5.80 -0.46 -8.41
N ASP A 304 7.07 -0.06 -8.54
CA ASP A 304 7.45 1.15 -9.27
C ASP A 304 7.88 0.88 -10.72
N GLY A 305 8.11 -0.39 -11.07
CA GLY A 305 8.53 -0.83 -12.40
C GLY A 305 7.55 -0.42 -13.51
N TYR A 306 8.10 -0.10 -14.68
CA TYR A 306 7.32 0.32 -15.85
C TYR A 306 8.03 -0.04 -17.15
N LEU A 307 7.24 -0.11 -18.23
CA LEU A 307 7.75 -0.19 -19.60
C LEU A 307 7.48 1.14 -20.32
N SER A 308 8.51 1.75 -20.90
CA SER A 308 8.36 2.95 -21.72
C SER A 308 7.99 2.57 -23.14
N THR A 309 6.91 3.16 -23.66
CA THR A 309 6.46 2.96 -25.05
C THR A 309 6.18 4.31 -25.71
N ASN A 310 6.06 4.34 -27.04
CA ASN A 310 5.66 5.55 -27.77
C ASN A 310 4.27 6.08 -27.35
N ALA A 311 3.44 5.24 -26.75
CA ALA A 311 2.11 5.58 -26.24
C ALA A 311 2.10 5.94 -24.73
N GLY A 312 3.28 6.08 -24.11
CA GLY A 312 3.44 6.35 -22.68
C GLY A 312 3.90 5.13 -21.87
N TYR A 313 3.74 5.22 -20.55
CA TYR A 313 4.20 4.19 -19.61
C TYR A 313 3.19 3.06 -19.46
N ARG A 314 3.68 1.82 -19.39
CA ARG A 314 2.92 0.60 -19.18
C ARG A 314 3.35 -0.15 -17.92
N CYS A 315 2.58 -1.17 -17.54
CA CYS A 315 2.88 -2.03 -16.40
C CYS A 315 4.31 -2.58 -16.46
N GLY A 316 5.01 -2.59 -15.32
CA GLY A 316 6.30 -3.27 -15.18
C GLY A 316 6.19 -4.78 -15.40
N LEU A 317 7.31 -5.39 -15.81
CA LEU A 317 7.36 -6.83 -16.12
C LEU A 317 7.10 -7.71 -14.89
N ALA A 318 7.66 -7.38 -13.72
CA ALA A 318 7.50 -8.18 -12.51
C ALA A 318 6.03 -8.35 -12.11
N LYS A 319 5.29 -7.22 -11.94
CA LYS A 319 3.85 -7.24 -11.67
C LYS A 319 3.06 -7.99 -12.75
N ARG A 320 3.30 -7.67 -14.03
CA ARG A 320 2.59 -8.32 -15.14
C ARG A 320 2.81 -9.83 -15.14
N ASN A 321 4.05 -10.28 -14.96
CA ASN A 321 4.38 -11.70 -14.96
C ASN A 321 3.77 -12.41 -13.75
N ALA A 322 3.72 -11.78 -12.59
CA ALA A 322 3.03 -12.34 -11.42
C ALA A 322 1.55 -12.62 -11.71
N MET A 323 0.86 -11.66 -12.31
CA MET A 323 -0.56 -11.83 -12.66
C MET A 323 -0.77 -12.86 -13.77
N VAL A 324 0.09 -12.89 -14.79
CA VAL A 324 -0.05 -13.82 -15.93
C VAL A 324 0.34 -15.26 -15.57
N ASN A 325 1.35 -15.44 -14.72
CA ASN A 325 1.86 -16.77 -14.36
C ASN A 325 1.17 -17.33 -13.10
N GLY A 326 0.54 -16.47 -12.29
CA GLY A 326 -0.04 -16.85 -11.00
C GLY A 326 1.00 -17.16 -9.92
N VAL A 327 2.23 -16.63 -10.07
CA VAL A 327 3.34 -16.85 -9.13
C VAL A 327 4.24 -15.62 -9.08
N ILE A 328 4.74 -15.27 -7.89
CA ILE A 328 5.75 -14.21 -7.73
C ILE A 328 7.13 -14.89 -7.71
N ASP A 329 7.86 -14.77 -8.81
CA ASP A 329 9.21 -15.31 -8.96
C ASP A 329 10.23 -14.43 -8.24
N VAL A 330 11.01 -15.03 -7.34
CA VAL A 330 12.10 -14.39 -6.61
C VAL A 330 13.47 -15.04 -6.91
N SER A 331 13.55 -15.95 -7.88
CA SER A 331 14.80 -16.64 -8.25
C SER A 331 15.91 -15.71 -8.76
N GLY A 332 15.55 -14.50 -9.22
CA GLY A 332 16.49 -13.48 -9.69
C GLY A 332 17.18 -12.67 -8.59
N TYR A 333 16.74 -12.79 -7.33
CA TYR A 333 17.32 -12.07 -6.19
C TYR A 333 18.49 -12.85 -5.59
N LYS A 334 19.43 -12.15 -4.95
CA LYS A 334 20.70 -12.75 -4.51
C LYS A 334 20.51 -13.58 -3.24
N SER A 335 19.64 -13.10 -2.36
CA SER A 335 19.45 -13.67 -1.04
C SER A 335 18.05 -14.26 -0.95
N ILE A 336 17.92 -15.54 -1.30
CA ILE A 336 16.68 -16.30 -1.18
C ILE A 336 16.85 -17.52 -0.30
N GLN A 337 15.85 -17.81 0.54
CA GLN A 337 15.84 -18.92 1.49
C GLN A 337 14.74 -19.92 1.13
N GLY A 338 15.08 -20.97 0.38
CA GLY A 338 14.12 -22.03 0.05
C GLY A 338 13.12 -21.64 -1.05
N GLY A 339 13.22 -22.34 -2.18
CA GLY A 339 12.33 -22.17 -3.34
C GLY A 339 12.63 -20.95 -4.22
N GLN A 340 12.03 -20.94 -5.41
CA GLN A 340 12.16 -19.87 -6.41
C GLN A 340 10.99 -18.88 -6.40
N THR A 341 9.95 -19.17 -5.62
CA THR A 341 8.73 -18.36 -5.52
C THR A 341 8.65 -17.70 -4.16
N LEU A 342 8.13 -16.47 -4.08
CA LEU A 342 7.91 -15.78 -2.82
C LEU A 342 7.03 -16.62 -1.89
N ARG A 343 7.49 -16.83 -0.66
CA ARG A 343 6.76 -17.52 0.41
C ARG A 343 6.98 -16.79 1.73
N PHE A 344 5.91 -16.68 2.51
CA PHE A 344 5.94 -16.16 3.88
C PHE A 344 6.22 -17.30 4.84
N LEU A 345 7.05 -17.01 5.83
CA LEU A 345 7.59 -18.01 6.75
C LEU A 345 6.93 -17.86 8.10
N TRP A 346 6.72 -18.98 8.79
CA TRP A 346 6.40 -18.94 10.21
C TRP A 346 7.58 -18.29 10.96
N PRO A 347 7.35 -17.34 11.89
CA PRO A 347 8.44 -16.75 12.64
C PRO A 347 9.20 -17.83 13.42
N ALA A 348 10.53 -17.83 13.30
CA ALA A 348 11.36 -18.77 14.04
C ALA A 348 11.10 -18.59 15.55
N PRO A 349 11.07 -19.67 16.36
CA PRO A 349 10.92 -19.55 17.80
C PRO A 349 12.00 -18.59 18.34
N LEU A 350 11.59 -17.57 19.10
CA LEU A 350 12.52 -16.66 19.76
C LEU A 350 13.56 -17.50 20.51
N ALA A 351 14.83 -17.39 20.13
CA ALA A 351 15.91 -18.08 20.82
C ALA A 351 15.81 -17.73 22.31
N LYS A 352 15.51 -18.74 23.14
CA LYS A 352 15.43 -18.56 24.59
C LYS A 352 16.74 -17.91 25.02
N PHE A 353 16.67 -16.69 25.56
CA PHE A 353 17.79 -16.08 26.26
C PHE A 353 18.18 -17.06 27.38
N THR A 354 19.25 -17.82 27.19
CA THR A 354 19.88 -18.57 28.27
C THR A 354 20.51 -17.53 29.19
N PRO A 355 20.03 -17.35 30.43
CA PRO A 355 20.73 -16.52 31.39
C PRO A 355 22.08 -17.18 31.65
N THR A 356 23.17 -16.45 31.47
CA THR A 356 24.50 -16.87 31.90
C THR A 356 24.41 -17.31 33.36
N PRO A 357 24.87 -18.51 33.75
CA PRO A 357 24.78 -18.94 35.14
C PRO A 357 25.63 -18.02 36.02
N GLY A 358 24.98 -17.17 36.80
CA GLY A 358 25.61 -16.49 37.93
C GLY A 358 25.99 -17.52 39.00
N PRO A 359 27.04 -17.27 39.80
CA PRO A 359 27.58 -18.25 40.72
C PRO A 359 26.54 -18.63 41.79
N SER A 360 26.34 -19.94 41.94
CA SER A 360 25.42 -20.58 42.88
C SER A 360 25.62 -20.10 44.31
N GLN A 361 24.56 -19.54 44.91
CA GLN A 361 24.49 -19.32 46.35
C GLN A 361 24.27 -20.65 47.09
N ARG A 362 25.18 -20.98 48.01
CA ARG A 362 24.89 -21.87 49.15
C ARG A 362 24.50 -20.98 50.34
N SER A 363 23.27 -21.14 50.82
CA SER A 363 22.87 -20.84 52.19
C SER A 363 23.16 -22.10 53.04
N SER A 364 23.42 -22.13 54.35
CA SER A 364 23.29 -21.18 55.46
C SER A 364 24.10 -21.75 56.65
N SER A 365 24.66 -20.92 57.54
CA SER A 365 24.69 -21.13 59.02
C SER A 365 25.56 -20.06 59.73
N PRO A 366 25.34 -19.78 61.04
CA PRO A 366 25.42 -18.43 61.61
C PRO A 366 26.77 -18.04 62.23
N ALA A 367 26.94 -16.73 62.41
CA ALA A 367 28.14 -16.04 62.95
C ALA A 367 28.52 -16.47 64.39
N PRO A 368 29.78 -16.20 64.81
CA PRO A 368 29.98 -14.97 65.59
C PRO A 368 31.32 -14.22 65.39
N ARG A 369 31.22 -12.89 65.62
CA ARG A 369 32.17 -11.93 66.23
C ARG A 369 33.68 -12.03 65.93
N SER A 370 34.28 -10.95 65.42
CA SER A 370 35.04 -9.94 66.20
C SER A 370 35.72 -8.92 65.29
N SER A 371 35.68 -7.66 65.72
CA SER A 371 36.23 -6.41 65.16
C SER A 371 37.79 -6.34 65.21
N PRO A 372 38.47 -5.19 64.97
CA PRO A 372 38.21 -4.04 64.08
C PRO A 372 39.48 -3.55 63.30
N SER A 373 39.27 -2.78 62.20
CA SER A 373 40.00 -1.56 61.77
C SER A 373 41.56 -1.54 61.66
N PRO A 374 42.22 -0.48 61.13
CA PRO A 374 41.73 0.81 60.62
C PRO A 374 42.27 1.21 59.22
N ALA A 375 41.70 2.32 58.70
CA ALA A 375 42.39 3.47 58.09
C ALA A 375 43.29 3.25 56.84
N GLU A 376 43.41 4.13 55.86
CA GLU A 376 42.94 5.49 55.62
C GLU A 376 43.39 5.87 54.19
N HIS A 377 42.52 6.52 53.43
CA HIS A 377 42.81 7.69 52.57
C HIS A 377 43.90 7.59 51.43
N PRO A 378 43.99 8.58 50.52
CA PRO A 378 43.28 8.51 49.23
C PRO A 378 44.18 8.96 48.05
N SER A 379 43.56 9.37 46.93
CA SER A 379 44.12 10.24 45.85
C SER A 379 45.12 9.59 44.87
N ALA A 380 45.29 10.00 43.62
CA ALA A 380 44.52 10.77 42.64
C ALA A 380 45.27 10.66 41.28
N ARG A 381 44.55 10.30 40.20
CA ARG A 381 44.76 10.67 38.77
C ARG A 381 46.21 10.52 38.16
N PRO A 382 46.47 10.91 36.88
CA PRO A 382 46.58 9.95 35.77
C PRO A 382 47.89 10.11 34.97
N ASN A 383 48.13 9.28 33.94
CA ASN A 383 48.93 9.52 32.70
C ASN A 383 49.36 8.15 32.12
N SER A 384 48.92 7.75 30.92
CA SER A 384 49.40 8.10 29.56
C SER A 384 50.65 7.32 29.11
N SER A 385 50.72 7.03 27.79
CA SER A 385 51.81 6.50 26.95
C SER A 385 52.10 4.97 26.84
N ILE A 386 51.52 4.33 25.79
CA ILE A 386 52.13 3.73 24.54
C ILE A 386 53.64 3.37 24.57
N PRO A 387 54.22 2.43 23.76
CA PRO A 387 53.82 1.12 23.17
C PRO A 387 54.92 0.01 23.36
N SER A 388 54.79 -1.09 22.59
CA SER A 388 55.81 -2.06 22.11
C SER A 388 55.95 -3.34 22.94
N GLY A 389 56.06 -4.54 22.39
CA GLY A 389 56.11 -4.99 20.99
C GLY A 389 56.13 -6.52 20.91
N ARG A 390 56.05 -7.02 19.66
CA ARG A 390 56.50 -8.32 19.13
C ARG A 390 56.07 -9.64 19.84
N SER A 391 55.32 -10.43 19.05
CA SER A 391 55.36 -11.90 18.79
C SER A 391 56.56 -12.71 19.35
N PRO A 392 56.51 -14.06 19.47
CA PRO A 392 55.67 -15.02 18.72
C PRO A 392 55.12 -16.25 19.51
N SER A 393 54.26 -17.02 18.83
CA SER A 393 53.87 -18.42 19.14
C SER A 393 55.12 -19.34 19.25
N PRO A 394 55.04 -20.53 19.90
CA PRO A 394 54.51 -21.71 19.18
C PRO A 394 53.82 -22.80 20.03
N GLN A 395 53.03 -23.60 19.30
CA GLN A 395 52.74 -25.04 19.38
C GLN A 395 53.18 -25.86 20.61
N PHE A 396 52.28 -26.70 21.10
CA PHE A 396 52.64 -28.06 21.54
C PHE A 396 51.48 -29.05 21.30
N SER A 397 51.86 -30.23 20.83
CA SER A 397 51.05 -31.40 20.51
C SER A 397 51.55 -32.61 21.31
N ALA A 398 50.62 -33.51 21.70
CA ALA A 398 50.75 -34.96 21.96
C ALA A 398 49.82 -35.36 23.12
N ILE A 399 48.70 -36.06 22.87
CA ILE A 399 48.51 -37.53 22.85
C ILE A 399 48.78 -38.20 24.21
N TYR A 400 47.73 -38.79 24.80
CA TYR A 400 47.71 -40.20 25.22
C TYR A 400 46.29 -40.65 25.64
N GLY A 401 45.93 -41.89 25.28
CA GLY A 401 45.09 -42.74 26.12
C GLY A 401 43.67 -43.04 25.63
N SER A 402 43.54 -44.11 24.85
CA SER A 402 42.31 -44.86 24.53
C SER A 402 41.85 -45.75 25.69
N ASP A 403 40.55 -45.85 25.95
CA ASP A 403 39.92 -47.09 26.44
C ASP A 403 38.42 -47.18 26.07
N LEU A 404 37.98 -48.40 25.84
CA LEU A 404 36.82 -48.84 25.06
C LEU A 404 35.51 -48.95 25.87
N THR A 405 34.36 -48.60 25.28
CA THR A 405 33.15 -49.46 25.13
C THR A 405 32.00 -48.71 24.41
N PRO A 406 31.12 -49.41 23.66
CA PRO A 406 30.27 -48.82 22.63
C PRO A 406 28.94 -48.31 23.20
N LEU A 407 28.62 -47.04 22.95
CA LEU A 407 27.30 -46.48 23.20
C LEU A 407 26.55 -46.32 21.88
N ASN A 408 25.32 -46.81 21.90
CA ASN A 408 24.39 -46.95 20.79
C ASN A 408 24.34 -45.72 19.88
N SER A 409 24.43 -45.97 18.58
CA SER A 409 23.96 -45.08 17.54
C SER A 409 22.45 -44.90 17.70
N ASP A 410 22.05 -43.81 18.32
CA ASP A 410 20.73 -43.23 18.15
C ASP A 410 20.92 -41.78 17.70
N ASP A 411 21.47 -41.63 16.49
CA ASP A 411 21.32 -40.40 15.71
C ASP A 411 19.86 -40.34 15.26
N SER A 412 18.97 -40.08 16.21
CA SER A 412 17.70 -39.43 15.90
C SER A 412 18.06 -37.99 15.54
N ILE A 413 18.28 -37.78 14.24
CA ILE A 413 17.99 -36.50 13.60
C ILE A 413 16.66 -36.04 14.21
N PRO A 414 16.58 -34.88 14.89
CA PRO A 414 15.30 -34.39 15.34
C PRO A 414 14.43 -34.33 14.08
N GLU A 415 13.36 -35.11 14.04
CA GLU A 415 12.31 -34.94 13.05
C GLU A 415 11.98 -33.45 13.07
N GLU A 416 12.27 -32.75 11.96
CA GLU A 416 11.82 -31.38 11.78
C GLU A 416 10.30 -31.44 11.88
N GLU A 417 9.77 -31.08 13.05
CA GLU A 417 8.35 -30.80 13.24
C GLU A 417 7.89 -29.98 12.02
N PRO A 418 6.84 -30.39 11.30
CA PRO A 418 6.42 -29.70 10.10
C PRO A 418 6.19 -28.23 10.45
N GLN A 419 7.02 -27.33 9.91
CA GLN A 419 6.81 -25.91 10.07
C GLN A 419 5.45 -25.58 9.49
N ASP A 420 4.52 -25.15 10.34
CA ASP A 420 3.20 -24.72 9.90
C ASP A 420 3.35 -23.69 8.78
N GLU A 421 2.70 -23.94 7.64
CA GLU A 421 2.72 -23.01 6.53
C GLU A 421 1.96 -21.74 6.93
N HIS A 422 2.59 -20.58 6.77
CA HIS A 422 1.99 -19.32 7.16
C HIS A 422 0.65 -19.09 6.41
N PRO A 423 -0.49 -18.83 7.10
CA PRO A 423 -1.82 -18.76 6.46
C PRO A 423 -1.95 -17.76 5.30
N ILE A 424 -1.22 -16.64 5.35
CA ILE A 424 -1.15 -15.65 4.26
C ILE A 424 -0.74 -16.26 2.90
N ASN A 425 0.03 -17.36 2.88
CA ASN A 425 0.47 -18.00 1.64
C ASN A 425 -0.71 -18.56 0.84
N GLU A 426 -1.72 -19.11 1.52
CA GLU A 426 -2.94 -19.61 0.88
C GLU A 426 -3.72 -18.45 0.25
N ILE A 427 -3.92 -17.35 0.99
CA ILE A 427 -4.61 -16.16 0.48
C ILE A 427 -3.93 -15.66 -0.79
N ILE A 428 -2.60 -15.51 -0.76
CA ILE A 428 -1.82 -15.02 -1.90
C ILE A 428 -1.87 -15.99 -3.08
N SER A 429 -1.73 -17.30 -2.83
CA SER A 429 -1.70 -18.32 -3.88
C SER A 429 -3.06 -18.49 -4.57
N GLU A 430 -4.16 -18.46 -3.80
CA GLU A 430 -5.52 -18.52 -4.34
C GLU A 430 -5.82 -17.29 -5.19
N LEU A 431 -5.55 -16.07 -4.68
CA LEU A 431 -5.75 -14.84 -5.43
C LEU A 431 -4.93 -14.82 -6.73
N LEU A 432 -3.65 -15.20 -6.68
CA LEU A 432 -2.80 -15.30 -7.86
C LEU A 432 -3.33 -16.31 -8.89
N THR A 433 -3.94 -17.40 -8.44
CA THR A 433 -4.57 -18.40 -9.31
C THR A 433 -5.80 -17.83 -10.02
N TRP A 434 -6.62 -17.04 -9.32
CA TRP A 434 -7.78 -16.36 -9.93
C TRP A 434 -7.33 -15.29 -10.94
N PHE A 435 -6.32 -14.49 -10.62
CA PHE A 435 -5.77 -13.50 -11.56
C PHE A 435 -5.14 -14.17 -12.78
N ARG A 436 -4.36 -15.25 -12.61
CA ARG A 436 -3.80 -16.02 -13.73
C ARG A 436 -4.88 -16.42 -14.73
N ALA A 437 -5.98 -16.97 -14.22
CA ALA A 437 -7.12 -17.38 -15.03
C ALA A 437 -7.78 -16.20 -15.76
N TYR A 438 -7.97 -15.07 -15.07
CA TYR A 438 -8.48 -13.82 -15.66
C TYR A 438 -7.61 -13.32 -16.82
N TYR A 439 -6.30 -13.20 -16.61
CA TYR A 439 -5.37 -12.71 -17.63
C TYR A 439 -5.19 -13.71 -18.79
N ALA A 440 -5.30 -15.02 -18.55
CA ALA A 440 -5.21 -16.04 -19.59
C ALA A 440 -6.37 -15.93 -20.60
N LEU A 441 -7.61 -15.79 -20.10
CA LEU A 441 -8.80 -15.72 -20.94
C LEU A 441 -8.87 -14.43 -21.78
N ASP A 442 -8.41 -13.30 -21.24
CA ASP A 442 -8.34 -12.03 -21.98
C ASP A 442 -7.32 -12.07 -23.15
N MET A 443 -6.21 -12.79 -22.96
CA MET A 443 -5.25 -13.02 -24.04
C MET A 443 -5.81 -13.90 -25.17
N GLU A 444 -6.79 -14.76 -24.90
CA GLU A 444 -7.45 -15.58 -25.93
C GLU A 444 -8.55 -14.82 -26.68
N HIS A 445 -9.33 -13.99 -25.97
CA HIS A 445 -10.30 -13.09 -26.59
C HIS A 445 -9.65 -12.10 -27.56
N THR A 446 -8.42 -11.65 -27.28
CA THR A 446 -7.65 -10.77 -28.19
C THR A 446 -7.02 -11.50 -29.38
N ARG A 447 -6.89 -12.84 -29.32
CA ARG A 447 -6.38 -13.68 -30.43
C ARG A 447 -7.46 -14.12 -31.42
N THR A 448 -8.74 -13.93 -31.10
CA THR A 448 -9.87 -14.21 -31.99
C THR A 448 -10.42 -12.89 -32.54
N PRO A 449 -10.08 -12.47 -33.78
CA PRO A 449 -10.68 -11.28 -34.35
C PRO A 449 -12.16 -11.52 -34.57
N SER A 450 -12.99 -10.59 -34.07
CA SER A 450 -14.42 -10.47 -34.37
C SER A 450 -14.67 -10.60 -35.87
N ALA A 451 -15.17 -11.77 -36.26
CA ALA A 451 -15.73 -12.02 -37.58
C ALA A 451 -17.13 -11.43 -37.63
N ASN A 452 -17.30 -10.12 -37.44
CA ASN A 452 -18.55 -9.40 -37.73
C ASN A 452 -18.32 -7.89 -37.77
N SER A 453 -17.75 -7.39 -38.86
CA SER A 453 -18.07 -6.07 -39.43
C SER A 453 -17.33 -5.90 -40.77
N ARG A 454 -17.96 -6.37 -41.86
CA ARG A 454 -17.67 -5.86 -43.21
C ARG A 454 -18.99 -5.49 -43.87
N THR A 455 -19.47 -4.29 -43.56
CA THR A 455 -20.38 -3.58 -44.45
C THR A 455 -19.64 -3.28 -45.75
N LYS A 456 -20.03 -3.97 -46.82
CA LYS A 456 -19.59 -3.68 -48.19
C LYS A 456 -20.01 -2.25 -48.55
N LYS A 457 -19.06 -1.31 -48.60
CA LYS A 457 -19.18 -0.14 -49.46
C LYS A 457 -18.52 -0.45 -50.80
N THR A 458 -19.37 -0.54 -51.82
CA THR A 458 -19.00 -0.66 -53.22
C THR A 458 -18.48 0.68 -53.72
N SER A 459 -17.19 0.77 -54.03
CA SER A 459 -16.66 1.82 -54.91
C SER A 459 -16.17 1.17 -56.20
N LYS A 460 -16.77 1.63 -57.31
CA LYS A 460 -16.37 1.32 -58.68
C LYS A 460 -14.99 1.92 -58.92
N GLY A 461 -14.04 1.10 -59.36
CA GLY A 461 -12.69 1.51 -59.74
C GLY A 461 -12.18 0.63 -60.87
N ILE A 462 -11.75 1.27 -61.94
CA ILE A 462 -11.52 0.77 -63.29
C ILE A 462 -10.27 -0.14 -63.38
N ILE A 463 -10.39 -1.20 -64.18
CA ILE A 463 -9.30 -2.10 -64.60
C ILE A 463 -8.42 -1.37 -65.64
N PRO A 464 -7.10 -1.59 -65.66
CA PRO A 464 -6.55 -2.17 -66.87
C PRO A 464 -5.68 -3.40 -66.62
N SER A 465 -6.00 -4.39 -67.42
CA SER A 465 -5.43 -5.71 -67.60
C SER A 465 -3.97 -5.69 -68.03
N ARG A 466 -3.16 -6.63 -67.49
CA ARG A 466 -2.12 -7.32 -68.26
C ARG A 466 -1.73 -8.68 -67.67
N SER A 467 -1.76 -9.66 -68.58
CA SER A 467 -1.06 -10.96 -68.63
C SER A 467 -1.21 -11.98 -67.50
N ARG A 468 -2.05 -12.98 -67.79
CA ARG A 468 -1.89 -14.37 -67.34
C ARG A 468 -0.60 -14.95 -67.93
N VAL A 469 0.25 -15.51 -67.08
CA VAL A 469 1.10 -16.65 -67.46
C VAL A 469 0.85 -17.74 -66.42
N ALA A 470 0.22 -18.81 -66.87
CA ALA A 470 0.12 -20.06 -66.17
C ALA A 470 1.50 -20.76 -66.24
N LEU A 471 2.04 -21.12 -65.08
CA LEU A 471 3.08 -22.13 -64.98
C LEU A 471 2.56 -23.24 -64.09
N LYS A 472 2.76 -24.45 -64.62
CA LYS A 472 2.16 -25.72 -64.25
C LYS A 472 2.65 -26.19 -62.88
N ASN A 473 1.77 -26.99 -62.27
CA ASN A 473 2.09 -28.03 -61.30
C ASN A 473 3.42 -28.70 -61.60
N ASP A 474 4.26 -28.83 -60.57
CA ASP A 474 5.04 -30.04 -60.33
C ASP A 474 4.80 -30.46 -58.88
N GLY A 475 4.36 -31.72 -58.74
CA GLY A 475 3.98 -32.30 -57.48
C GLY A 475 5.20 -32.56 -56.59
N HIS A 476 5.07 -32.23 -55.32
CA HIS A 476 5.87 -32.82 -54.26
C HIS A 476 4.99 -33.14 -53.05
N GLN A 477 4.76 -34.44 -52.92
CA GLN A 477 4.54 -35.23 -51.70
C GLN A 477 3.88 -34.54 -50.50
N ASP A 478 2.65 -34.97 -50.26
CA ASP A 478 1.94 -34.89 -48.98
C ASP A 478 2.82 -35.38 -47.81
N GLN A 479 3.48 -34.47 -47.12
CA GLN A 479 3.85 -34.65 -45.72
C GLN A 479 2.69 -34.15 -44.85
N LYS A 480 1.78 -35.08 -44.53
CA LYS A 480 0.85 -34.95 -43.41
C LYS A 480 1.65 -34.84 -42.11
N TRP A 481 2.05 -33.64 -41.71
CA TRP A 481 2.37 -33.39 -40.31
C TRP A 481 1.07 -33.40 -39.50
N ALA A 482 0.97 -34.40 -38.62
CA ALA A 482 -0.11 -34.64 -37.69
C ALA A 482 -0.51 -33.36 -36.93
N ARG A 483 -1.62 -32.73 -37.33
CA ARG A 483 -2.41 -31.86 -36.45
C ARG A 483 -3.35 -32.73 -35.63
N GLY A 484 -2.77 -33.41 -34.66
CA GLY A 484 -3.48 -34.12 -33.60
C GLY A 484 -3.01 -33.60 -32.24
N ARG A 485 -3.02 -32.28 -32.02
CA ARG A 485 -2.99 -31.78 -30.65
C ARG A 485 -4.36 -32.13 -30.06
N SER A 486 -4.37 -33.03 -29.08
CA SER A 486 -5.60 -33.35 -28.33
C SER A 486 -6.21 -32.04 -27.85
N LEU A 487 -7.43 -31.73 -28.28
CA LEU A 487 -8.15 -30.50 -27.91
C LEU A 487 -8.76 -30.61 -26.50
N GLN A 488 -8.81 -31.81 -25.93
CA GLN A 488 -9.42 -32.10 -24.63
C GLN A 488 -8.69 -31.44 -23.44
N PRO A 489 -7.34 -31.47 -23.33
CA PRO A 489 -6.63 -30.81 -22.23
C PRO A 489 -6.74 -29.28 -22.26
N ILE A 490 -6.86 -28.69 -23.45
CA ILE A 490 -7.01 -27.24 -23.62
C ILE A 490 -8.41 -26.81 -23.20
N ALA A 491 -9.45 -27.53 -23.65
CA ALA A 491 -10.83 -27.24 -23.27
C ALA A 491 -11.09 -27.42 -21.77
N ALA A 492 -10.50 -28.45 -21.14
CA ALA A 492 -10.61 -28.67 -19.70
C ALA A 492 -9.97 -27.52 -18.90
N LYS A 493 -8.76 -27.09 -19.30
CA LYS A 493 -8.07 -25.95 -18.68
C LYS A 493 -8.84 -24.64 -18.85
N LEU A 494 -9.41 -24.39 -20.02
CA LEU A 494 -10.23 -23.20 -20.25
C LEU A 494 -11.45 -23.16 -19.33
N LYS A 495 -12.13 -24.30 -19.16
CA LYS A 495 -13.28 -24.40 -18.24
C LYS A 495 -12.88 -24.17 -16.78
N GLU A 496 -11.71 -24.65 -16.39
CA GLU A 496 -11.14 -24.40 -15.05
C GLU A 496 -10.81 -22.92 -14.86
N ASP A 497 -10.09 -22.30 -15.81
CA ASP A 497 -9.76 -20.88 -15.77
C ASP A 497 -11.05 -20.01 -15.81
N GLU A 498 -12.10 -20.42 -16.53
CA GLU A 498 -13.41 -19.77 -16.48
C GLU A 498 -14.00 -19.80 -15.07
N ALA A 499 -14.03 -20.97 -14.41
CA ALA A 499 -14.56 -21.10 -13.05
C ALA A 499 -13.77 -20.26 -12.04
N LEU A 500 -12.43 -20.25 -12.15
CA LEU A 500 -11.56 -19.45 -11.27
C LEU A 500 -11.76 -17.95 -11.49
N ARG A 501 -11.97 -17.51 -12.73
CA ARG A 501 -12.22 -16.10 -13.04
C ARG A 501 -13.55 -15.61 -12.45
N GLU A 502 -14.57 -16.46 -12.38
CA GLU A 502 -15.86 -16.08 -11.81
C GLU A 502 -15.74 -15.63 -10.33
N ASN A 503 -14.72 -16.11 -9.60
CA ASN A 503 -14.43 -15.63 -8.25
C ASN A 503 -14.09 -14.14 -8.17
N LEU A 504 -13.70 -13.50 -9.28
CA LEU A 504 -13.36 -12.07 -9.34
C LEU A 504 -14.54 -11.18 -9.76
N LYS A 505 -15.69 -11.76 -10.11
CA LYS A 505 -16.87 -11.01 -10.57
C LYS A 505 -17.64 -10.33 -9.45
N THR A 506 -17.47 -10.80 -8.21
CA THR A 506 -18.09 -10.25 -7.00
C THR A 506 -17.07 -10.25 -5.86
N HIS A 507 -17.43 -9.65 -4.72
CA HIS A 507 -16.61 -9.68 -3.51
C HIS A 507 -16.74 -10.98 -2.72
N GLU A 508 -17.72 -11.85 -3.05
CA GLU A 508 -18.08 -13.00 -2.21
C GLU A 508 -16.90 -13.96 -2.02
N ALA A 509 -16.25 -14.38 -3.11
CA ALA A 509 -15.17 -15.35 -3.04
C ALA A 509 -13.96 -14.82 -2.25
N ILE A 510 -13.55 -13.57 -2.47
CA ILE A 510 -12.43 -12.96 -1.72
C ILE A 510 -12.78 -12.78 -0.24
N LEU A 511 -14.02 -12.39 0.08
CA LEU A 511 -14.46 -12.27 1.47
C LEU A 511 -14.48 -13.63 2.15
N SER A 512 -14.97 -14.67 1.48
CA SER A 512 -14.92 -16.05 1.99
C SER A 512 -13.48 -16.55 2.18
N LEU A 513 -12.58 -16.26 1.24
CA LEU A 513 -11.16 -16.63 1.36
C LEU A 513 -10.52 -16.04 2.61
N PHE A 514 -10.70 -14.73 2.86
CA PHE A 514 -10.20 -14.09 4.07
C PHE A 514 -10.89 -14.64 5.33
N ASN A 515 -12.21 -14.78 5.30
CA ASN A 515 -12.96 -15.26 6.46
C ASN A 515 -12.52 -16.67 6.89
N ASN A 516 -12.37 -17.59 5.94
CA ASN A 516 -11.89 -18.96 6.19
C ASN A 516 -10.45 -18.97 6.71
N SER A 517 -9.61 -18.03 6.27
CA SER A 517 -8.23 -17.92 6.76
C SER A 517 -8.16 -17.60 8.25
N PHE A 518 -9.15 -16.90 8.81
CA PHE A 518 -9.19 -16.55 10.24
C PHE A 518 -9.56 -17.73 11.15
N GLU A 519 -10.07 -18.84 10.60
CA GLU A 519 -10.30 -20.08 11.35
C GLU A 519 -9.00 -20.88 11.58
N LYS A 520 -7.91 -20.50 10.90
CA LYS A 520 -6.59 -21.14 11.02
C LYS A 520 -5.78 -20.55 12.17
N VAL A 521 -4.72 -21.26 12.56
CA VAL A 521 -3.75 -20.75 13.54
C VAL A 521 -2.83 -19.75 12.86
N TRP A 522 -2.79 -18.52 13.38
CA TRP A 522 -1.87 -17.49 12.94
C TRP A 522 -0.73 -17.33 13.94
N PRO A 523 0.50 -17.00 13.47
CA PRO A 523 1.59 -16.71 14.38
C PRO A 523 1.30 -15.43 15.18
N ALA A 524 1.54 -15.51 16.49
CA ALA A 524 1.51 -14.33 17.35
C ALA A 524 2.80 -13.52 17.13
N ASN A 525 2.67 -12.19 17.02
CA ASN A 525 3.82 -11.27 16.95
C ASN A 525 4.74 -11.47 15.73
N ASP A 526 4.20 -11.84 14.57
CA ASP A 526 4.98 -11.99 13.32
C ASP A 526 5.20 -10.67 12.57
N LYS A 527 4.76 -9.53 13.12
CA LYS A 527 5.17 -8.22 12.60
C LYS A 527 6.64 -7.95 12.90
N GLY A 528 7.49 -8.11 11.89
CA GLY A 528 8.88 -7.69 11.92
C GLY A 528 9.10 -6.18 11.74
N PRO A 529 10.35 -5.70 11.83
CA PRO A 529 10.70 -4.32 11.50
C PRO A 529 10.38 -4.02 10.03
N ASP A 530 10.13 -2.74 9.70
CA ASP A 530 9.95 -2.32 8.32
C ASP A 530 11.25 -2.53 7.52
N LYS A 531 11.22 -3.49 6.59
CA LYS A 531 12.35 -3.86 5.72
C LYS A 531 12.53 -2.89 4.56
N LYS A 532 11.63 -1.92 4.36
CA LYS A 532 11.76 -0.91 3.30
C LYS A 532 12.92 0.05 3.59
N PRO A 533 13.87 0.24 2.65
CA PRO A 533 14.99 1.16 2.85
C PRO A 533 14.52 2.62 3.01
N LYS A 534 15.01 3.31 4.04
CA LYS A 534 14.65 4.71 4.36
C LYS A 534 15.00 5.74 3.28
N GLY A 535 15.89 5.40 2.34
CA GLY A 535 16.31 6.26 1.23
C GLY A 535 15.75 5.85 -0.14
N GLY A 536 14.82 4.88 -0.17
CA GLY A 536 14.39 4.21 -1.39
C GLY A 536 15.46 3.29 -1.97
N CYS A 537 15.12 2.58 -3.05
CA CYS A 537 16.10 1.83 -3.84
C CYS A 537 16.75 2.77 -4.86
N ALA A 538 18.05 3.02 -4.76
CA ALA A 538 18.79 3.67 -5.83
C ALA A 538 19.08 2.62 -6.91
N PRO A 539 18.57 2.77 -8.16
CA PRO A 539 18.94 1.84 -9.20
C PRO A 539 20.45 1.90 -9.42
N PRO A 540 21.11 0.76 -9.72
CA PRO A 540 22.51 0.79 -10.10
C PRO A 540 22.70 1.77 -11.26
N LYS A 541 23.70 2.66 -11.15
CA LYS A 541 23.99 3.68 -12.17
C LYS A 541 24.17 2.99 -13.53
N SER A 542 23.19 3.16 -14.42
CA SER A 542 23.29 2.75 -15.82
C SER A 542 24.50 3.45 -16.45
N ALA A 543 25.45 2.68 -16.98
CA ALA A 543 26.61 3.18 -17.71
C ALA A 543 26.26 3.62 -19.15
N VAL A 544 25.15 4.36 -19.33
CA VAL A 544 24.76 4.93 -20.62
C VAL A 544 24.26 6.36 -20.40
N PRO A 545 24.88 7.37 -21.02
CA PRO A 545 24.45 8.75 -20.88
C PRO A 545 23.19 8.99 -21.73
N SER A 546 22.07 9.38 -21.10
CA SER A 546 20.88 9.82 -21.82
C SER A 546 20.76 11.34 -21.75
N ASP A 547 21.07 11.99 -22.88
CA ASP A 547 20.69 13.36 -23.17
C ASP A 547 19.23 13.36 -23.62
N SER A 548 18.32 13.99 -22.87
CA SER A 548 17.10 14.63 -23.42
C SER A 548 16.17 15.15 -22.32
N THR A 549 15.84 16.42 -22.49
CA THR A 549 14.79 17.17 -21.79
C THR A 549 13.44 16.86 -22.44
N ARG A 550 12.41 16.45 -21.68
CA ARG A 550 11.04 17.05 -21.68
C ARG A 550 9.94 16.23 -21.00
N THR A 551 9.14 16.99 -20.24
CA THR A 551 7.70 16.92 -19.94
C THR A 551 7.15 15.74 -19.13
N SER A 552 6.77 16.08 -17.90
CA SER A 552 6.29 15.25 -16.79
C SER A 552 4.87 14.69 -16.97
N SER A 553 4.76 13.36 -16.99
CA SER A 553 3.59 12.66 -16.44
C SER A 553 3.87 12.38 -14.96
N LYS A 554 2.99 12.80 -14.05
CA LYS A 554 3.18 12.71 -12.59
C LYS A 554 3.28 11.25 -12.14
N ARG A 555 4.52 10.79 -11.91
CA ARG A 555 4.85 9.57 -11.18
C ARG A 555 4.90 9.94 -9.69
N ARG A 556 3.95 9.49 -8.88
CA ARG A 556 4.03 9.65 -7.43
C ARG A 556 4.76 8.43 -6.85
N SER A 557 5.97 8.66 -6.35
CA SER A 557 6.59 7.75 -5.35
C SER A 557 5.91 8.03 -4.00
N ILE A 558 5.78 6.99 -3.18
CA ILE A 558 5.11 7.07 -1.86
C ILE A 558 5.91 7.88 -0.82
N ASP A 559 7.18 8.24 -1.08
CA ASP A 559 8.04 8.90 -0.09
C ASP A 559 8.73 10.17 -0.62
N ASP A 560 8.07 11.32 -0.40
CA ASP A 560 8.73 12.53 0.09
C ASP A 560 8.34 12.72 1.58
N ILE A 561 8.29 11.61 2.33
CA ILE A 561 8.18 11.59 3.79
C ILE A 561 9.58 11.31 4.34
N PRO A 562 10.36 12.31 4.78
CA PRO A 562 11.46 12.02 5.68
C PRO A 562 10.83 11.57 6.99
N GLY A 563 11.12 10.34 7.39
CA GLY A 563 10.92 9.90 8.77
C GLY A 563 11.39 11.00 9.72
N GLY A 564 10.55 11.33 10.69
CA GLY A 564 10.81 12.37 11.67
C GLY A 564 12.14 12.13 12.38
N THR A 565 13.20 12.72 11.85
CA THR A 565 14.47 12.89 12.55
C THR A 565 14.53 14.35 12.94
N LEU A 566 14.62 14.57 14.25
CA LEU A 566 14.76 15.86 14.92
C LEU A 566 15.74 16.78 14.16
N LEU A 567 15.20 17.83 13.51
CA LEU A 567 16.02 18.91 12.98
C LEU A 567 16.76 19.57 14.15
N ARG A 568 18.08 19.37 14.21
CA ARG A 568 18.96 20.20 15.04
C ARG A 568 18.90 21.65 14.53
N PRO A 569 18.90 22.65 15.42
CA PRO A 569 18.79 24.05 15.03
C PRO A 569 20.07 24.51 14.35
N THR A 570 19.99 24.90 13.07
CA THR A 570 21.00 25.75 12.44
C THR A 570 20.81 27.18 12.93
N LYS A 571 21.93 27.78 13.34
CA LYS A 571 22.01 29.11 13.92
C LYS A 571 21.51 30.17 12.93
N ARG A 572 20.80 31.16 13.49
CA ARG A 572 20.54 32.50 12.95
C ARG A 572 21.63 32.98 11.98
N SER A 573 21.20 33.61 10.89
CA SER A 573 21.75 34.90 10.49
C SER A 573 20.60 35.88 10.28
N ARG A 574 20.75 37.06 10.89
CA ARG A 574 20.00 38.27 10.60
C ARG A 574 20.26 38.67 9.14
N ILE A 575 19.27 39.21 8.45
CA ILE A 575 19.12 40.62 8.05
C ILE A 575 17.63 40.85 7.80
#